data_AF-A0A507BYD5-F1
#
_entry.id   AF-A0A507BYD5-F1
#
_cell.length_a   1.000
_cell.length_b   1.000
_cell.length_c   1.000
_cell.angle_alpha   90.00
_cell.angle_beta   90.00
_cell.angle_gamma   90.00
#
_symmetry.space_group_name_H-M   'P 1'
#
loop_
_entity.id
_entity.type
_entity.pdbx_description
1 polymer ?
#
loop_
_entity_poly.entity_id
_entity_poly.type
_entity_poly.pdbx_seq_one_letter_code
_entity_poly.pdbx_strand_id
1 'polypeptide(L)'
;MVLFVEMIFLPLLWVAHTGGQCILTIPDDPLTAVGLATPYVLSGCSMVPDTSTFAQAAVITPSFEILAYNPLVIQSGTVPLETPVIPEIPCGSVVAIWFGSNAANVTLVDRHQGQTLHLAQCVQGFGQFAYCHAAPFFERAFYGGLWGHLQVPDLGVGLDSRPCPTTRDFRLVDQDQSDNLPTTYLLEGNQTAQDTTANRAKHPNATILNNGSDNLLLDAFVAPALNCSTWKVTDLADPCGPKINALPLNEIMAAVRQTDPVALVPSGDPMVSAGGLPKLNLYRVGVFQPLTLLASTGDYCGHLVNTGLTGLVTAQSYLTAFVNNPGGPAVPNLYEFLLVRWQQSYENLGCAGYLNLTNPVTIAPGGNISVALPLQQTRVY
;
A
#
# COMPACT_ATOMS: atom_id res chain seq x y z
N MET A 1 13.21 6.83 49.09
CA MET A 1 11.93 6.87 48.35
C MET A 1 12.02 7.96 47.29
N VAL A 2 12.64 7.65 46.15
CA VAL A 2 12.36 8.17 44.80
C VAL A 2 13.06 7.15 43.89
N LEU A 3 12.30 6.21 43.32
CA LEU A 3 12.82 5.33 42.28
C LEU A 3 12.80 6.12 40.97
N PHE A 4 13.99 6.31 40.39
CA PHE A 4 14.13 6.73 39.01
C PHE A 4 13.58 5.63 38.09
N VAL A 5 12.49 5.93 37.38
CA VAL A 5 12.04 5.14 36.25
C VAL A 5 12.75 5.73 35.03
N GLU A 6 13.84 5.11 34.61
CA GLU A 6 14.38 5.34 33.27
C GLU A 6 13.38 4.77 32.25
N MET A 7 12.58 5.66 31.66
CA MET A 7 11.88 5.37 30.41
C MET A 7 12.94 5.37 29.30
N ILE A 8 13.33 4.17 28.89
CA ILE A 8 14.10 3.94 27.67
C ILE A 8 13.24 4.43 26.51
N PHE A 9 13.58 5.61 26.00
CA PHE A 9 13.13 6.08 24.71
C PHE A 9 13.69 5.11 23.66
N LEU A 10 12.85 4.22 23.13
CA LEU A 10 13.10 3.70 21.79
C LEU A 10 12.94 4.90 20.85
N PRO A 11 13.99 5.32 20.14
CA PRO A 11 13.74 6.00 18.89
C PRO A 11 12.91 5.02 18.05
N LEU A 12 12.11 5.50 17.10
CA LEU A 12 11.84 4.73 15.89
C LEU A 12 13.16 4.59 15.11
N LEU A 13 14.19 4.05 15.77
CA LEU A 13 15.20 3.23 15.18
C LEU A 13 14.41 2.16 14.45
N TRP A 14 14.84 1.91 13.22
CA TRP A 14 14.75 0.59 12.65
C TRP A 14 14.64 -0.44 13.78
N VAL A 15 13.52 -1.14 13.85
CA VAL A 15 13.66 -2.56 14.15
C VAL A 15 14.65 -3.00 13.08
N ALA A 16 15.93 -3.14 13.45
CA ALA A 16 16.84 -3.96 12.70
C ALA A 16 16.05 -5.25 12.54
N HIS A 17 15.49 -5.45 11.34
CA HIS A 17 14.50 -6.48 11.10
C HIS A 17 15.23 -7.79 11.31
N THR A 18 15.13 -8.31 12.53
CA THR A 18 15.51 -9.67 12.87
C THR A 18 14.48 -10.67 12.34
N GLY A 19 13.44 -10.18 11.65
CA GLY A 19 12.47 -10.98 10.94
C GLY A 19 13.15 -11.80 9.84
N GLY A 20 13.05 -13.12 9.96
CA GLY A 20 13.48 -14.04 8.92
C GLY A 20 12.81 -13.71 7.57
N GLN A 21 13.36 -14.25 6.49
CA GLN A 21 12.75 -14.11 5.17
C GLN A 21 11.33 -14.71 5.22
N CYS A 22 10.30 -13.90 4.99
CA CYS A 22 8.93 -14.42 4.88
C CYS A 22 8.80 -15.14 3.56
N ILE A 23 8.37 -16.40 3.61
CA ILE A 23 8.19 -17.24 2.43
C ILE A 23 6.69 -17.52 2.31
N LEU A 24 6.09 -17.02 1.23
CA LEU A 24 4.69 -17.25 0.90
C LEU A 24 4.60 -18.33 -0.18
N THR A 25 4.04 -19.48 0.17
CA THR A 25 3.76 -20.55 -0.80
C THR A 25 2.45 -20.27 -1.51
N ILE A 26 2.53 -19.99 -2.81
CA ILE A 26 1.40 -19.76 -3.70
C ILE A 26 0.78 -21.10 -4.10
N PRO A 27 -0.57 -21.24 -4.09
CA PRO A 27 -1.25 -22.45 -4.52
C PRO A 27 -1.15 -22.65 -6.03
N ASP A 28 -1.50 -23.86 -6.48
CA ASP A 28 -1.61 -24.16 -7.90
C ASP A 28 -2.75 -23.36 -8.54
N ASP A 29 -2.58 -23.01 -9.82
CA ASP A 29 -3.53 -22.24 -10.61
C ASP A 29 -4.05 -20.95 -9.91
N PRO A 30 -3.16 -20.08 -9.38
CA PRO A 30 -3.55 -19.00 -8.45
C PRO A 30 -4.48 -17.96 -9.09
N LEU A 31 -4.53 -17.89 -10.42
CA LEU A 31 -5.40 -16.99 -11.19
C LEU A 31 -6.81 -17.56 -11.44
N THR A 32 -7.15 -18.70 -10.87
CA THR A 32 -8.48 -19.34 -10.98
C THR A 32 -9.30 -19.18 -9.70
N ALA A 33 -10.61 -19.43 -9.75
CA ALA A 33 -11.47 -19.38 -8.57
C ALA A 33 -10.98 -20.32 -7.45
N VAL A 34 -10.58 -21.55 -7.81
CA VAL A 34 -10.06 -22.53 -6.85
C VAL A 34 -8.70 -22.10 -6.31
N GLY A 35 -7.80 -21.59 -7.15
CA GLY A 35 -6.50 -21.09 -6.71
C GLY A 35 -6.59 -19.88 -5.78
N LEU A 36 -7.50 -18.93 -6.06
CA LEU A 36 -7.76 -17.79 -5.17
C LEU A 36 -8.33 -18.24 -3.81
N ALA A 37 -9.22 -19.23 -3.80
CA ALA A 37 -9.83 -19.75 -2.57
C ALA A 37 -8.92 -20.70 -1.78
N THR A 38 -7.88 -21.23 -2.40
CA THR A 38 -6.91 -22.10 -1.71
C THR A 38 -6.02 -21.25 -0.81
N PRO A 39 -5.87 -21.56 0.49
CA PRO A 39 -5.03 -20.78 1.39
C PRO A 39 -3.57 -20.70 0.95
N TYR A 40 -3.01 -19.50 1.03
CA TYR A 40 -1.61 -19.19 0.76
C TYR A 40 -0.85 -19.40 2.05
N VAL A 41 0.25 -20.14 2.03
CA VAL A 41 0.88 -20.62 3.26
C VAL A 41 2.12 -19.80 3.58
N LEU A 42 2.09 -19.06 4.70
CA LEU A 42 3.20 -18.27 5.20
C LEU A 42 4.12 -19.11 6.08
N SER A 43 5.42 -19.04 5.81
CA SER A 43 6.50 -19.64 6.61
C SER A 43 7.66 -18.65 6.75
N GLY A 44 8.60 -18.91 7.67
CA GLY A 44 9.70 -17.99 8.00
C GLY A 44 9.29 -16.79 8.86
N CYS A 45 8.02 -16.39 8.77
CA CYS A 45 7.37 -15.36 9.56
C CYS A 45 6.09 -15.88 10.23
N SER A 46 5.45 -15.00 11.01
CA SER A 46 4.23 -15.31 11.75
C SER A 46 3.07 -14.42 11.29
N MET A 47 1.86 -14.98 11.22
CA MET A 47 0.63 -14.18 11.06
C MET A 47 0.31 -13.40 12.34
N VAL A 48 1.06 -12.31 12.57
CA VAL A 48 0.91 -11.34 13.66
C VAL A 48 1.08 -9.92 13.12
N PRO A 49 0.65 -8.85 13.82
CA PRO A 49 0.64 -7.50 13.28
C PRO A 49 1.95 -7.07 12.61
N ASP A 50 3.10 -7.37 13.20
CA ASP A 50 4.39 -6.86 12.70
C ASP A 50 5.03 -7.67 11.57
N THR A 51 4.58 -8.91 11.29
CA THR A 51 5.24 -9.80 10.30
C THR A 51 4.28 -10.54 9.37
N SER A 52 2.99 -10.18 9.40
CA SER A 52 1.99 -10.77 8.52
C SER A 52 2.25 -10.45 7.05
N THR A 53 1.85 -11.38 6.19
CA THR A 53 1.83 -11.21 4.73
C THR A 53 0.39 -11.26 4.25
N PHE A 54 0.10 -10.49 3.21
CA PHE A 54 -1.23 -10.24 2.70
C PHE A 54 -1.27 -10.45 1.19
N ALA A 55 -2.45 -10.82 0.69
CA ALA A 55 -2.72 -10.96 -0.72
C ALA A 55 -4.03 -10.26 -1.08
N GLN A 56 -4.03 -9.56 -2.22
CA GLN A 56 -5.22 -8.99 -2.81
C GLN A 56 -5.27 -9.35 -4.28
N ALA A 57 -6.40 -9.90 -4.71
CA ALA A 57 -6.69 -10.13 -6.10
C ALA A 57 -7.69 -9.10 -6.62
N ALA A 58 -7.59 -8.79 -7.91
CA ALA A 58 -8.62 -8.09 -8.65
C ALA A 58 -8.94 -8.84 -9.93
N VAL A 59 -10.20 -8.77 -10.32
CA VAL A 59 -10.75 -9.39 -11.51
C VAL A 59 -11.35 -8.28 -12.36
N ILE A 60 -10.94 -8.18 -13.62
CA ILE A 60 -11.63 -7.32 -14.59
C ILE A 60 -12.40 -8.20 -15.58
N THR A 61 -13.73 -8.05 -15.58
CA THR A 61 -14.65 -8.92 -16.31
C THR A 61 -14.65 -8.63 -17.81
N PRO A 62 -15.28 -9.49 -18.65
CA PRO A 62 -15.55 -9.20 -20.07
C PRO A 62 -16.22 -7.84 -20.32
N SER A 63 -17.07 -7.40 -19.41
CA SER A 63 -17.79 -6.11 -19.46
C SER A 63 -17.03 -4.94 -18.82
N PHE A 64 -15.76 -5.13 -18.46
CA PHE A 64 -14.89 -4.13 -17.82
C PHE A 64 -15.31 -3.70 -16.41
N GLU A 65 -16.14 -4.50 -15.73
CA GLU A 65 -16.35 -4.35 -14.30
C GLU A 65 -15.10 -4.84 -13.55
N ILE A 66 -14.66 -4.10 -12.53
CA ILE A 66 -13.60 -4.53 -11.63
C ILE A 66 -14.23 -5.09 -10.36
N LEU A 67 -13.78 -6.25 -9.92
CA LEU A 67 -14.17 -6.93 -8.69
C LEU A 67 -12.90 -7.21 -7.87
N ALA A 68 -13.00 -7.23 -6.55
CA ALA A 68 -11.89 -7.51 -5.67
C ALA A 68 -12.10 -8.83 -4.93
N TYR A 69 -11.01 -9.44 -4.46
CA TYR A 69 -11.03 -10.62 -3.62
C TYR A 69 -9.76 -10.63 -2.79
N ASN A 70 -9.82 -11.01 -1.51
CA ASN A 70 -8.64 -11.09 -0.65
C ASN A 70 -8.28 -12.56 -0.41
N PRO A 71 -7.37 -13.20 -1.19
CA PRO A 71 -6.94 -14.56 -0.91
C PRO A 71 -6.46 -14.71 0.53
N LEU A 72 -6.84 -15.80 1.19
CA LEU A 72 -6.49 -15.99 2.58
C LEU A 72 -5.04 -16.43 2.71
N VAL A 73 -4.26 -15.72 3.53
CA VAL A 73 -2.94 -16.18 3.99
C VAL A 73 -3.08 -16.83 5.36
N ILE A 74 -2.52 -18.03 5.52
CA ILE A 74 -2.49 -18.77 6.78
C ILE A 74 -1.06 -19.05 7.24
N GLN A 75 -0.88 -19.25 8.55
CA GLN A 75 0.37 -19.71 9.11
C GLN A 75 0.68 -21.16 8.69
N SER A 76 1.93 -21.45 8.36
CA SER A 76 2.38 -22.82 8.12
C SER A 76 2.08 -23.72 9.32
N GLY A 77 1.44 -24.86 9.05
CA GLY A 77 1.04 -25.83 10.08
C GLY A 77 -0.31 -25.53 10.74
N THR A 78 -1.04 -24.50 10.31
CA THR A 78 -2.41 -24.23 10.77
C THR A 78 -3.43 -24.49 9.67
N VAL A 79 -4.72 -24.41 10.04
CA VAL A 79 -5.85 -24.41 9.11
C VAL A 79 -6.56 -23.07 9.21
N PRO A 80 -7.28 -22.63 8.16
CA PRO A 80 -8.10 -21.43 8.22
C PRO A 80 -9.03 -21.43 9.43
N LEU A 81 -9.21 -20.26 10.05
CA LEU A 81 -10.22 -20.05 11.09
C LEU A 81 -11.63 -20.27 10.51
N GLU A 82 -11.84 -19.80 9.28
CA GLU A 82 -13.03 -20.03 8.48
C GLU A 82 -12.62 -20.43 7.05
N THR A 83 -13.41 -21.29 6.40
CA THR A 83 -13.11 -21.72 5.03
C THR A 83 -13.22 -20.53 4.07
N PRO A 84 -12.21 -20.26 3.22
CA PRO A 84 -12.31 -19.19 2.24
C PRO A 84 -13.49 -19.36 1.29
N VAL A 85 -14.13 -18.27 0.94
CA VAL A 85 -15.23 -18.26 -0.03
C VAL A 85 -14.65 -18.50 -1.41
N ILE A 86 -15.22 -19.46 -2.16
CA ILE A 86 -14.83 -19.67 -3.56
C ILE A 86 -15.46 -18.56 -4.41
N PRO A 87 -14.66 -17.68 -5.05
CA PRO A 87 -15.21 -16.57 -5.81
C PRO A 87 -15.83 -17.04 -7.13
N GLU A 88 -16.94 -16.44 -7.51
CA GLU A 88 -17.49 -16.60 -8.87
C GLU A 88 -16.76 -15.66 -9.84
N ILE A 89 -15.91 -16.23 -10.70
CA ILE A 89 -15.16 -15.47 -11.71
C ILE A 89 -15.84 -15.62 -13.07
N PRO A 90 -16.35 -14.55 -13.68
CA PRO A 90 -16.93 -14.62 -15.02
C PRO A 90 -15.92 -15.15 -16.05
N CYS A 91 -16.38 -16.02 -16.96
CA CYS A 91 -15.53 -16.56 -18.02
C CYS A 91 -14.95 -15.43 -18.89
N GLY A 92 -13.66 -15.50 -19.23
CA GLY A 92 -12.96 -14.47 -20.01
C GLY A 92 -12.51 -13.25 -19.19
N SER A 93 -12.64 -13.29 -17.87
CA SER A 93 -12.05 -12.27 -16.99
C SER A 93 -10.53 -12.37 -16.94
N VAL A 94 -9.87 -11.24 -16.65
CA VAL A 94 -8.44 -11.19 -16.33
C VAL A 94 -8.29 -11.03 -14.83
N VAL A 95 -7.51 -11.92 -14.21
CA VAL A 95 -7.22 -11.92 -12.76
C VAL A 95 -5.78 -11.48 -12.56
N ALA A 96 -5.53 -10.65 -11.55
CA ALA A 96 -4.21 -10.30 -11.06
C ALA A 96 -4.18 -10.37 -9.53
N ILE A 97 -2.99 -10.58 -8.97
CA ILE A 97 -2.79 -10.69 -7.52
C ILE A 97 -1.60 -9.83 -7.12
N TRP A 98 -1.72 -9.11 -6.03
CA TRP A 98 -0.67 -8.35 -5.38
C TRP A 98 -0.42 -8.91 -3.99
N PHE A 99 0.81 -8.78 -3.52
CA PHE A 99 1.27 -9.26 -2.23
C PHE A 99 1.98 -8.13 -1.50
N GLY A 100 1.72 -8.02 -0.20
CA GLY A 100 2.37 -7.06 0.69
C GLY A 100 2.74 -7.75 2.00
N SER A 101 3.77 -7.24 2.68
CA SER A 101 4.23 -7.77 3.96
C SER A 101 4.44 -6.64 4.95
N ASN A 102 4.18 -6.91 6.22
CA ASN A 102 4.60 -6.02 7.31
C ASN A 102 6.06 -6.31 7.75
N ALA A 103 6.62 -7.44 7.32
CA ALA A 103 8.03 -7.73 7.50
C ALA A 103 8.85 -7.14 6.35
N ALA A 104 10.15 -6.94 6.58
CA ALA A 104 11.07 -6.35 5.60
C ALA A 104 11.12 -7.01 4.20
N ASN A 105 10.73 -8.28 4.06
CA ASN A 105 10.62 -8.91 2.76
C ASN A 105 9.58 -10.02 2.68
N VAL A 106 9.10 -10.27 1.46
CA VAL A 106 8.36 -11.46 1.09
C VAL A 106 8.99 -12.12 -0.14
N THR A 107 9.16 -13.44 -0.07
CA THR A 107 9.56 -14.28 -1.21
C THR A 107 8.41 -15.22 -1.56
N LEU A 108 7.97 -15.17 -2.81
CA LEU A 108 6.98 -16.08 -3.35
C LEU A 108 7.68 -17.38 -3.77
N VAL A 109 7.10 -18.50 -3.38
CA VAL A 109 7.51 -19.85 -3.81
C VAL A 109 6.28 -20.66 -4.23
N ASP A 110 6.51 -21.76 -4.93
CA ASP A 110 5.47 -22.74 -5.26
C ASP A 110 5.99 -24.17 -5.04
N ARG A 111 5.11 -25.16 -5.23
CA ARG A 111 5.43 -26.60 -5.07
C ARG A 111 6.08 -27.22 -6.30
N HIS A 112 6.18 -26.46 -7.40
CA HIS A 112 6.58 -26.91 -8.73
C HIS A 112 7.84 -26.18 -9.22
N GLN A 113 8.76 -25.87 -8.29
CA GLN A 113 10.06 -25.27 -8.58
C GLN A 113 10.00 -23.97 -9.40
N GLY A 114 9.00 -23.13 -9.13
CA GLY A 114 8.81 -21.83 -9.80
C GLY A 114 7.92 -21.90 -11.05
N GLN A 115 7.45 -23.08 -11.44
CA GLN A 115 6.60 -23.22 -12.63
C GLN A 115 5.26 -22.50 -12.47
N THR A 116 4.63 -22.58 -11.29
CA THR A 116 3.37 -21.88 -11.01
C THR A 116 3.58 -20.38 -11.05
N LEU A 117 4.65 -19.89 -10.41
CA LEU A 117 4.99 -18.47 -10.42
C LEU A 117 5.25 -17.95 -11.84
N HIS A 118 5.95 -18.74 -12.67
CA HIS A 118 6.22 -18.38 -14.04
C HIS A 118 4.93 -18.31 -14.87
N LEU A 119 4.06 -19.33 -14.79
CA LEU A 119 2.78 -19.37 -15.51
C LEU A 119 1.83 -18.25 -15.09
N ALA A 120 1.82 -17.90 -13.80
CA ALA A 120 1.05 -16.77 -13.27
C ALA A 120 1.73 -15.41 -13.51
N GLN A 121 2.88 -15.37 -14.20
CA GLN A 121 3.65 -14.16 -14.49
C GLN A 121 3.96 -13.35 -13.23
N CYS A 122 4.44 -14.04 -12.19
CA CYS A 122 4.79 -13.41 -10.93
C CYS A 122 6.12 -12.65 -11.02
N VAL A 123 6.13 -11.45 -10.43
CA VAL A 123 7.30 -10.58 -10.31
C VAL A 123 7.46 -10.21 -8.84
N GLN A 124 8.68 -10.36 -8.34
CA GLN A 124 9.01 -10.20 -6.92
C GLN A 124 10.42 -9.62 -6.76
N GLY A 125 10.86 -9.46 -5.50
CA GLY A 125 12.18 -8.91 -5.16
C GLY A 125 12.16 -7.43 -4.86
N PHE A 126 10.99 -6.86 -4.56
CA PHE A 126 10.80 -5.48 -4.14
C PHE A 126 10.56 -5.43 -2.63
N GLY A 127 11.47 -5.99 -1.82
CA GLY A 127 11.29 -6.04 -0.37
C GLY A 127 9.94 -6.68 0.03
N GLN A 128 9.04 -5.85 0.53
CA GLN A 128 7.72 -6.22 1.06
C GLN A 128 6.67 -6.52 -0.03
N PHE A 129 6.97 -6.19 -1.29
CA PHE A 129 6.01 -6.21 -2.40
C PHE A 129 6.31 -7.27 -3.47
N ALA A 130 5.24 -7.87 -3.99
CA ALA A 130 5.27 -8.70 -5.19
C ALA A 130 3.90 -8.69 -5.89
N TYR A 131 3.83 -9.18 -7.12
CA TYR A 131 2.56 -9.33 -7.85
C TYR A 131 2.62 -10.48 -8.85
N CYS A 132 1.45 -10.94 -9.30
CA CYS A 132 1.27 -11.88 -10.40
C CYS A 132 0.23 -11.33 -11.38
N HIS A 133 0.55 -11.37 -12.67
CA HIS A 133 -0.38 -11.05 -13.77
C HIS A 133 -0.94 -9.60 -13.75
N ALA A 134 -0.25 -8.66 -13.09
CA ALA A 134 -0.68 -7.26 -13.02
C ALA A 134 -0.67 -6.56 -14.39
N ALA A 135 0.31 -6.83 -15.26
CA ALA A 135 0.42 -6.16 -16.55
C ALA A 135 -0.78 -6.43 -17.48
N PRO A 136 -1.21 -7.70 -17.70
CA PRO A 136 -2.43 -7.97 -18.47
C PRO A 136 -3.69 -7.37 -17.86
N PHE A 137 -3.80 -7.32 -16.53
CA PHE A 137 -4.92 -6.69 -15.85
C PHE A 137 -4.99 -5.19 -16.16
N PHE A 138 -3.88 -4.48 -15.99
CA PHE A 138 -3.83 -3.04 -16.25
C PHE A 138 -3.94 -2.67 -17.73
N GLU A 139 -3.42 -3.51 -18.63
CA GLU A 139 -3.64 -3.36 -20.07
C GLU A 139 -5.14 -3.41 -20.40
N ARG A 140 -5.87 -4.38 -19.81
CA ARG A 140 -7.32 -4.48 -19.99
C ARG A 140 -8.07 -3.29 -19.39
N ALA A 141 -7.64 -2.79 -18.23
CA ALA A 141 -8.20 -1.58 -17.64
C ALA A 141 -7.96 -0.34 -18.52
N PHE A 142 -6.75 -0.19 -19.07
CA PHE A 142 -6.39 0.88 -19.99
C PHE A 142 -7.30 0.90 -21.23
N TYR A 143 -7.45 -0.24 -21.91
CA TYR A 143 -8.35 -0.33 -23.07
C TYR A 143 -9.82 -0.13 -22.69
N GLY A 144 -10.24 -0.62 -21.52
CA GLY A 144 -11.57 -0.35 -20.98
C GLY A 144 -11.83 1.15 -20.83
N GLY A 145 -10.87 1.89 -20.30
CA GLY A 145 -10.95 3.35 -20.17
C GLY A 145 -10.95 4.05 -21.53
N LEU A 146 -10.02 3.66 -22.42
CA LEU A 146 -9.90 4.22 -23.76
C LEU A 146 -11.17 4.05 -24.60
N TRP A 147 -11.87 2.92 -24.44
CA TRP A 147 -13.12 2.62 -25.14
C TRP A 147 -14.38 3.09 -24.39
N GLY A 148 -14.23 3.74 -23.23
CA GLY A 148 -15.35 4.26 -22.43
C GLY A 148 -16.16 3.18 -21.70
N HIS A 149 -15.65 1.95 -21.60
CA HIS A 149 -16.29 0.85 -20.89
C HIS A 149 -15.95 0.80 -19.40
N LEU A 150 -14.73 1.23 -19.02
CA LEU A 150 -14.34 1.38 -17.62
C LEU A 150 -14.46 2.85 -17.21
N GLN A 151 -15.39 3.13 -16.31
CA GLN A 151 -15.61 4.47 -15.77
C GLN A 151 -14.83 4.65 -14.47
N VAL A 152 -13.76 5.44 -14.53
CA VAL A 152 -12.97 5.81 -13.34
C VAL A 152 -13.67 6.97 -12.64
N PRO A 153 -14.03 6.87 -11.34
CA PRO A 153 -14.66 7.97 -10.63
C PRO A 153 -13.82 9.25 -10.65
N ASP A 154 -14.48 10.40 -10.54
CA ASP A 154 -13.80 11.68 -10.32
C ASP A 154 -13.34 11.80 -8.86
N LEU A 155 -12.21 12.48 -8.62
CA LEU A 155 -11.65 12.65 -7.27
C LEU A 155 -12.54 13.52 -6.38
N GLY A 156 -13.22 14.51 -6.97
CA GLY A 156 -13.89 15.56 -6.21
C GLY A 156 -12.91 16.53 -5.55
N VAL A 157 -13.42 17.33 -4.63
CA VAL A 157 -12.69 18.38 -3.90
C VAL A 157 -12.83 18.10 -2.41
N GLY A 158 -11.70 18.08 -1.69
CA GLY A 158 -11.66 17.85 -0.26
C GLY A 158 -12.02 19.09 0.57
N LEU A 159 -12.12 18.92 1.88
CA LEU A 159 -12.39 20.01 2.84
C LEU A 159 -11.32 21.11 2.82
N ASP A 160 -10.10 20.79 2.40
CA ASP A 160 -9.01 21.74 2.22
C ASP A 160 -9.11 22.56 0.92
N SER A 161 -10.23 22.44 0.18
CA SER A 161 -10.48 23.11 -1.10
C SER A 161 -9.50 22.72 -2.22
N ARG A 162 -8.84 21.56 -2.09
CA ARG A 162 -7.94 21.00 -3.11
C ARG A 162 -8.58 19.74 -3.72
N PRO A 163 -8.11 19.29 -4.90
CA PRO A 163 -8.47 17.96 -5.39
C PRO A 163 -8.20 16.91 -4.31
N CYS A 164 -9.12 15.96 -4.16
CA CYS A 164 -8.92 14.84 -3.26
C CYS A 164 -7.63 14.08 -3.65
N PRO A 165 -6.82 13.67 -2.67
CA PRO A 165 -5.52 13.05 -2.95
C PRO A 165 -5.70 11.66 -3.58
N THR A 166 -4.67 11.23 -4.30
CA THR A 166 -4.52 9.85 -4.79
C THR A 166 -3.26 9.21 -4.20
N THR A 167 -2.99 7.96 -4.53
CA THR A 167 -1.71 7.29 -4.20
C THR A 167 -0.48 7.94 -4.81
N ARG A 168 -0.66 8.90 -5.73
CA ARG A 168 0.42 9.66 -6.38
C ARG A 168 0.43 11.13 -6.00
N ASP A 169 -0.27 11.51 -4.93
CA ASP A 169 -0.22 12.84 -4.34
C ASP A 169 0.91 12.94 -3.31
N PHE A 170 1.81 13.92 -3.46
CA PHE A 170 2.95 14.12 -2.55
C PHE A 170 2.56 14.41 -1.08
N ARG A 171 1.27 14.66 -0.78
CA ARG A 171 0.75 14.76 0.60
C ARG A 171 0.59 13.40 1.28
N LEU A 172 0.42 12.32 0.52
CA LEU A 172 0.17 10.97 1.02
C LEU A 172 1.44 10.12 1.01
N VAL A 173 2.10 10.19 -0.14
CA VAL A 173 3.19 9.35 -0.61
C VAL A 173 4.32 9.24 0.41
N ASP A 174 4.73 8.00 0.70
CA ASP A 174 6.08 7.72 1.19
C ASP A 174 7.03 7.43 0.01
N GLN A 175 8.31 7.18 0.27
CA GLN A 175 9.29 6.96 -0.78
C GLN A 175 9.04 5.71 -1.61
N ASP A 176 8.25 4.74 -1.12
CA ASP A 176 8.05 3.39 -1.65
C ASP A 176 6.58 3.20 -2.11
N GLN A 177 6.06 4.05 -3.00
CA GLN A 177 4.62 4.08 -3.28
C GLN A 177 4.01 2.74 -3.68
N SER A 178 2.89 2.40 -3.05
CA SER A 178 2.09 1.20 -3.37
C SER A 178 2.85 -0.12 -3.20
N ASP A 179 3.75 -0.16 -2.21
CA ASP A 179 4.51 -1.35 -1.83
C ASP A 179 3.71 -2.34 -0.97
N ASN A 180 2.50 -2.00 -0.55
CA ASN A 180 1.65 -2.79 0.32
C ASN A 180 0.15 -2.65 -0.05
N LEU A 181 -0.71 -3.46 0.58
CA LEU A 181 -2.11 -3.66 0.22
C LEU A 181 -3.10 -3.04 1.22
N PRO A 182 -4.36 -2.76 0.82
CA PRO A 182 -5.42 -2.40 1.76
C PRO A 182 -6.12 -3.61 2.42
N THR A 183 -5.64 -4.83 2.15
CA THR A 183 -6.21 -6.06 2.68
C THR A 183 -6.13 -6.15 4.21
N THR A 184 -7.19 -6.69 4.79
CA THR A 184 -7.26 -7.08 6.20
C THR A 184 -7.64 -8.55 6.36
N TYR A 185 -7.20 -9.15 7.46
CA TYR A 185 -7.62 -10.48 7.90
C TYR A 185 -8.09 -10.46 9.35
N LEU A 186 -8.91 -11.43 9.73
CA LEU A 186 -9.23 -11.71 11.12
C LEU A 186 -8.24 -12.73 11.68
N LEU A 187 -7.72 -12.50 12.88
CA LEU A 187 -6.83 -13.40 13.61
C LEU A 187 -7.45 -13.79 14.95
N GLU A 188 -7.57 -15.09 15.19
CA GLU A 188 -7.94 -15.65 16.49
C GLU A 188 -6.97 -16.79 16.85
N GLY A 189 -6.22 -16.61 17.94
CA GLY A 189 -5.09 -17.49 18.24
C GLY A 189 -4.01 -17.41 17.15
N ASN A 190 -3.79 -18.52 16.44
CA ASN A 190 -2.85 -18.62 15.32
C ASN A 190 -3.55 -18.92 13.97
N GLN A 191 -4.87 -18.79 13.93
CA GLN A 191 -5.68 -19.05 12.75
C GLN A 191 -6.21 -17.74 12.19
N THR A 192 -6.22 -17.65 10.86
CA THR A 192 -6.70 -16.47 10.13
C THR A 192 -7.94 -16.78 9.32
N ALA A 193 -8.79 -15.78 9.11
CA ALA A 193 -9.94 -15.82 8.21
C ALA A 193 -9.97 -14.57 7.32
N GLN A 194 -10.66 -14.68 6.18
CA GLN A 194 -10.99 -13.51 5.35
C GLN A 194 -11.84 -12.54 6.16
N ASP A 195 -11.58 -11.25 6.02
CA ASP A 195 -12.27 -10.20 6.76
C ASP A 195 -13.61 -9.82 6.12
N THR A 196 -14.56 -10.76 6.16
CA THR A 196 -15.93 -10.58 5.61
C THR A 196 -16.92 -10.23 6.71
N THR A 197 -18.08 -9.70 6.33
CA THR A 197 -19.19 -9.40 7.27
C THR A 197 -19.60 -10.65 8.05
N ALA A 198 -19.69 -11.79 7.37
CA ALA A 198 -20.05 -13.06 7.98
C ALA A 198 -19.00 -13.54 8.99
N ASN A 199 -17.71 -13.44 8.65
CA ASN A 199 -16.64 -13.89 9.54
C ASN A 199 -16.46 -12.95 10.74
N ARG A 200 -16.62 -11.63 10.56
CA ARG A 200 -16.64 -10.66 11.68
C ARG A 200 -17.78 -10.95 12.67
N ALA A 201 -18.95 -11.33 12.17
CA ALA A 201 -20.09 -11.67 13.02
C ALA A 201 -19.85 -12.95 13.83
N LYS A 202 -19.14 -13.93 13.26
CA LYS A 202 -18.76 -15.17 13.96
C LYS A 202 -17.60 -14.98 14.95
N HIS A 203 -16.66 -14.09 14.64
CA HIS A 203 -15.46 -13.82 15.44
C HIS A 203 -15.39 -12.35 15.89
N PRO A 204 -16.33 -11.88 16.74
CA PRO A 204 -16.40 -10.47 17.14
C PRO A 204 -15.19 -9.98 17.95
N ASN A 205 -14.39 -10.91 18.48
CA ASN A 205 -13.18 -10.61 19.27
C ASN A 205 -11.88 -10.86 18.49
N ALA A 206 -11.95 -11.23 17.21
CA ALA A 206 -10.75 -11.44 16.41
C ALA A 206 -9.98 -10.13 16.25
N THR A 207 -8.65 -10.23 16.33
CA THR A 207 -7.76 -9.12 16.00
C THR A 207 -7.79 -8.90 14.50
N ILE A 208 -7.96 -7.66 14.07
CA ILE A 208 -7.82 -7.30 12.66
C ILE A 208 -6.33 -7.11 12.36
N LEU A 209 -5.81 -7.95 11.47
CA LEU A 209 -4.50 -7.76 10.86
C LEU A 209 -4.67 -6.87 9.64
N ASN A 210 -3.86 -5.82 9.53
CA ASN A 210 -3.83 -4.94 8.37
C ASN A 210 -2.41 -4.83 7.81
N ASN A 211 -2.31 -4.55 6.52
CA ASN A 211 -1.05 -4.24 5.87
C ASN A 211 -0.86 -2.72 5.82
N GLY A 212 0.19 -2.20 6.44
CA GLY A 212 0.46 -0.76 6.41
C GLY A 212 0.86 -0.32 5.00
N SER A 213 -0.07 0.29 4.26
CA SER A 213 0.14 0.69 2.86
C SER A 213 -0.32 2.12 2.59
N ASP A 214 0.25 2.76 1.57
CA ASP A 214 -0.27 4.02 1.03
C ASP A 214 -1.73 3.92 0.58
N ASN A 215 -2.11 2.76 0.04
CA ASN A 215 -3.48 2.46 -0.36
C ASN A 215 -4.43 2.47 0.85
N LEU A 216 -4.08 1.75 1.92
CA LEU A 216 -4.86 1.76 3.17
C LEU A 216 -4.84 3.15 3.82
N LEU A 217 -3.70 3.83 3.79
CA LEU A 217 -3.54 5.18 4.35
C LEU A 217 -4.48 6.16 3.66
N LEU A 218 -4.56 6.11 2.33
CA LEU A 218 -5.51 6.89 1.55
C LEU A 218 -6.94 6.54 1.93
N ASP A 219 -7.28 5.25 1.89
CA ASP A 219 -8.66 4.78 1.93
C ASP A 219 -9.31 4.89 3.30
N ALA A 220 -8.56 4.56 4.36
CA ALA A 220 -9.09 4.48 5.72
C ALA A 220 -8.80 5.74 6.56
N PHE A 221 -7.87 6.61 6.14
CA PHE A 221 -7.43 7.74 6.95
C PHE A 221 -7.48 9.08 6.22
N VAL A 222 -6.70 9.27 5.15
CA VAL A 222 -6.54 10.59 4.51
C VAL A 222 -7.80 11.02 3.77
N ALA A 223 -8.39 10.16 2.95
CA ALA A 223 -9.61 10.50 2.23
C ALA A 223 -10.77 10.79 3.21
N PRO A 224 -11.04 9.95 4.23
CA PRO A 224 -12.02 10.29 5.27
C PRO A 224 -11.75 11.60 6.01
N ALA A 225 -10.50 11.90 6.38
CA ALA A 225 -10.13 13.14 7.06
C ALA A 225 -10.45 14.40 6.22
N LEU A 226 -10.39 14.28 4.89
CA LEU A 226 -10.68 15.36 3.94
C LEU A 226 -12.09 15.29 3.36
N ASN A 227 -12.95 14.38 3.85
CA ASN A 227 -14.29 14.10 3.31
C ASN A 227 -14.28 13.77 1.80
N CYS A 228 -13.24 13.07 1.37
CA CYS A 228 -13.06 12.59 0.02
C CYS A 228 -13.66 11.19 -0.16
N SER A 229 -14.24 10.95 -1.34
CA SER A 229 -14.74 9.62 -1.70
C SER A 229 -13.61 8.75 -2.23
N THR A 230 -13.69 7.45 -1.98
CA THR A 230 -12.74 6.45 -2.49
C THR A 230 -13.46 5.51 -3.45
N TRP A 231 -12.72 4.93 -4.41
CA TRP A 231 -13.30 3.98 -5.35
C TRP A 231 -13.36 2.58 -4.75
N LYS A 232 -14.57 2.05 -4.60
CA LYS A 232 -14.83 0.73 -4.04
C LYS A 232 -15.56 -0.16 -5.04
N VAL A 233 -15.25 -1.45 -4.98
CA VAL A 233 -15.87 -2.49 -5.80
C VAL A 233 -16.41 -3.62 -4.94
N THR A 234 -17.19 -4.50 -5.56
CA THR A 234 -17.70 -5.71 -4.90
C THR A 234 -16.55 -6.61 -4.48
N ASP A 235 -16.59 -7.09 -3.23
CA ASP A 235 -15.74 -8.16 -2.74
C ASP A 235 -16.36 -9.50 -3.13
N LEU A 236 -15.64 -10.32 -3.90
CA LEU A 236 -16.08 -11.66 -4.28
C LEU A 236 -16.13 -12.62 -3.08
N ALA A 237 -15.45 -12.31 -1.97
CA ALA A 237 -15.55 -13.05 -0.73
C ALA A 237 -16.76 -12.62 0.12
N ASP A 238 -17.35 -11.45 -0.15
CA ASP A 238 -18.54 -10.93 0.53
C ASP A 238 -19.48 -10.18 -0.44
N PRO A 239 -20.10 -10.86 -1.42
CA PRO A 239 -20.83 -10.18 -2.51
C PRO A 239 -22.03 -9.35 -2.06
N CYS A 240 -22.59 -9.68 -0.88
CA CYS A 240 -23.70 -8.97 -0.26
C CYS A 240 -23.25 -7.96 0.81
N GLY A 241 -21.95 -7.91 1.11
CA GLY A 241 -21.37 -7.05 2.12
C GLY A 241 -21.01 -5.66 1.59
N PRO A 242 -20.34 -4.84 2.42
CA PRO A 242 -19.80 -3.57 2.00
C PRO A 242 -18.81 -3.73 0.85
N LYS A 243 -18.86 -2.80 -0.11
CA LYS A 243 -17.81 -2.69 -1.12
C LYS A 243 -16.46 -2.37 -0.48
N ILE A 244 -15.39 -2.90 -1.06
CA ILE A 244 -14.02 -2.73 -0.56
C ILE A 244 -13.15 -1.94 -1.53
N ASN A 245 -12.08 -1.36 -0.99
CA ASN A 245 -11.01 -0.76 -1.76
C ASN A 245 -10.03 -1.84 -2.25
N ALA A 246 -9.29 -1.53 -3.31
CA ALA A 246 -8.22 -2.39 -3.79
C ALA A 246 -7.09 -1.56 -4.40
N LEU A 247 -5.84 -2.01 -4.24
CA LEU A 247 -4.64 -1.39 -4.82
C LEU A 247 -4.83 -1.00 -6.29
N PRO A 248 -5.28 -1.90 -7.20
CA PRO A 248 -5.45 -1.54 -8.60
C PRO A 248 -6.46 -0.41 -8.84
N LEU A 249 -7.48 -0.25 -7.99
CA LEU A 249 -8.44 0.85 -8.13
C LEU A 249 -7.78 2.20 -7.88
N ASN A 250 -7.01 2.27 -6.79
CA ASN A 250 -6.28 3.47 -6.42
C ASN A 250 -5.22 3.82 -7.47
N GLU A 251 -4.50 2.83 -8.00
CA GLU A 251 -3.50 3.06 -9.04
C GLU A 251 -4.10 3.47 -10.39
N ILE A 252 -5.24 2.89 -10.79
CA ILE A 252 -5.97 3.35 -11.98
C ILE A 252 -6.48 4.78 -11.77
N MET A 253 -7.06 5.06 -10.60
CA MET A 253 -7.54 6.40 -10.27
C MET A 253 -6.39 7.43 -10.28
N ALA A 254 -5.25 7.11 -9.68
CA ALA A 254 -4.08 7.97 -9.68
C ALA A 254 -3.53 8.19 -11.09
N ALA A 255 -3.45 7.13 -11.92
CA ALA A 255 -2.99 7.24 -13.30
C ALA A 255 -3.89 8.11 -14.19
N VAL A 256 -5.20 8.10 -13.93
CA VAL A 256 -6.19 8.79 -14.79
C VAL A 256 -6.53 10.19 -14.27
N ARG A 257 -6.50 10.40 -12.95
CA ARG A 257 -7.06 11.61 -12.31
C ARG A 257 -6.04 12.49 -11.61
N GLN A 258 -4.87 11.98 -11.24
CA GLN A 258 -3.84 12.82 -10.60
C GLN A 258 -3.29 13.81 -11.63
N THR A 259 -3.25 15.09 -11.27
CA THR A 259 -2.59 16.14 -12.05
C THR A 259 -1.18 16.39 -11.53
N ASP A 260 -0.35 17.03 -12.36
CA ASP A 260 1.01 17.38 -11.97
C ASP A 260 1.07 18.23 -10.69
N PRO A 261 2.08 17.99 -9.83
CA PRO A 261 3.10 16.95 -9.97
C PRO A 261 2.58 15.55 -9.55
N VAL A 262 2.85 14.55 -10.38
CA VAL A 262 2.51 13.14 -10.12
C VAL A 262 3.69 12.45 -9.45
N ALA A 263 3.49 11.90 -8.25
CA ALA A 263 4.52 11.12 -7.58
C ALA A 263 4.64 9.74 -8.24
N LEU A 264 5.79 9.50 -8.85
CA LEU A 264 6.17 8.21 -9.45
C LEU A 264 7.44 7.74 -8.77
N VAL A 265 7.58 6.43 -8.58
CA VAL A 265 8.73 5.85 -7.87
C VAL A 265 10.04 6.34 -8.51
N PRO A 266 10.94 7.01 -7.75
CA PRO A 266 12.19 7.55 -8.29
C PRO A 266 13.25 6.45 -8.46
N SER A 267 14.33 6.70 -9.21
CA SER A 267 15.39 5.70 -9.40
C SER A 267 16.21 5.41 -8.15
N GLY A 268 16.23 6.34 -7.19
CA GLY A 268 16.94 6.22 -5.92
C GLY A 268 16.16 5.51 -4.82
N ASP A 269 14.94 5.08 -5.10
CA ASP A 269 14.11 4.33 -4.16
C ASP A 269 14.81 2.99 -3.76
N PRO A 270 14.87 2.64 -2.46
CA PRO A 270 15.54 1.43 -1.99
C PRO A 270 15.00 0.12 -2.56
N MET A 271 13.71 0.04 -2.88
CA MET A 271 13.05 -1.14 -3.43
C MET A 271 13.53 -1.46 -4.84
N VAL A 272 13.92 -0.44 -5.62
CA VAL A 272 14.27 -0.58 -7.04
C VAL A 272 15.72 -0.27 -7.38
N SER A 273 16.40 0.56 -6.58
CA SER A 273 17.73 1.13 -6.88
C SER A 273 18.80 0.07 -7.18
N ALA A 274 18.85 -1.02 -6.41
CA ALA A 274 19.82 -2.09 -6.60
C ALA A 274 19.72 -2.80 -7.96
N GLY A 275 18.57 -2.74 -8.64
CA GLY A 275 18.34 -3.34 -9.96
C GLY A 275 18.27 -2.35 -11.12
N GLY A 276 18.44 -1.05 -10.85
CA GLY A 276 18.40 0.03 -11.84
C GLY A 276 17.06 0.16 -12.58
N LEU A 277 17.09 0.80 -13.75
CA LEU A 277 15.91 1.07 -14.58
C LEU A 277 15.06 -0.17 -14.92
N PRO A 278 15.63 -1.35 -15.23
CA PRO A 278 14.83 -2.55 -15.47
C PRO A 278 13.96 -2.93 -14.27
N LYS A 279 14.53 -2.92 -13.06
CA LYS A 279 13.79 -3.24 -11.82
C LYS A 279 12.75 -2.17 -11.50
N LEU A 280 13.10 -0.89 -11.67
CA LEU A 280 12.14 0.21 -11.53
C LEU A 280 10.94 0.03 -12.47
N ASN A 281 11.18 -0.27 -13.75
CA ASN A 281 10.11 -0.44 -14.72
C ASN A 281 9.25 -1.68 -14.42
N LEU A 282 9.84 -2.77 -13.93
CA LEU A 282 9.06 -3.92 -13.43
C LEU A 282 8.17 -3.54 -12.25
N TYR A 283 8.66 -2.72 -11.32
CA TYR A 283 7.84 -2.22 -10.22
C TYR A 283 6.67 -1.37 -10.77
N ARG A 284 6.99 -0.38 -11.61
CA ARG A 284 6.00 0.55 -12.19
C ARG A 284 4.88 -0.15 -12.95
N VAL A 285 5.21 -1.18 -13.73
CA VAL A 285 4.19 -2.02 -14.40
C VAL A 285 3.25 -2.67 -13.38
N GLY A 286 3.78 -3.15 -12.27
CA GLY A 286 3.02 -3.78 -11.18
C GLY A 286 2.03 -2.85 -10.49
N VAL A 287 2.21 -1.54 -10.60
CA VAL A 287 1.36 -0.51 -9.96
C VAL A 287 0.84 0.51 -10.99
N PHE A 288 0.74 0.13 -12.26
CA PHE A 288 0.20 0.97 -13.33
C PHE A 288 0.84 2.36 -13.48
N GLN A 289 2.11 2.49 -13.15
CA GLN A 289 2.91 3.68 -13.42
C GLN A 289 3.52 3.59 -14.82
N PRO A 290 3.72 4.74 -15.51
CA PRO A 290 4.31 4.73 -16.83
C PRO A 290 5.77 4.26 -16.78
N LEU A 291 6.14 3.43 -17.77
CA LEU A 291 7.53 3.08 -18.04
C LEU A 291 8.36 4.35 -18.25
N THR A 292 9.62 4.30 -17.86
CA THR A 292 10.52 5.42 -18.06
C THR A 292 11.92 4.99 -18.52
N LEU A 293 12.56 5.90 -19.23
CA LEU A 293 13.97 5.85 -19.58
C LEU A 293 14.83 6.69 -18.62
N LEU A 294 14.21 7.59 -17.84
CA LEU A 294 14.84 8.48 -16.86
C LEU A 294 13.90 8.70 -15.67
N ALA A 295 14.38 8.51 -14.45
CA ALA A 295 13.67 8.89 -13.24
C ALA A 295 14.62 9.69 -12.36
N SER A 296 14.19 10.87 -11.90
CA SER A 296 15.03 11.79 -11.14
C SER A 296 14.63 11.78 -9.67
N THR A 297 15.51 11.26 -8.81
CA THR A 297 15.34 11.36 -7.35
C THR A 297 15.38 12.81 -6.89
N GLY A 298 16.18 13.66 -7.55
CA GLY A 298 16.27 15.09 -7.21
C GLY A 298 14.97 15.85 -7.46
N ASP A 299 14.30 15.58 -8.59
CA ASP A 299 13.00 16.22 -8.90
C ASP A 299 11.92 15.72 -7.94
N TYR A 300 11.92 14.42 -7.64
CA TYR A 300 11.04 13.83 -6.65
C TYR A 300 11.20 14.49 -5.27
N CYS A 301 12.43 14.63 -4.78
CA CYS A 301 12.74 15.34 -3.54
C CYS A 301 12.27 16.81 -3.59
N GLY A 302 12.43 17.47 -4.73
CA GLY A 302 11.93 18.83 -4.94
C GLY A 302 10.41 18.92 -4.77
N HIS A 303 9.65 17.98 -5.33
CA HIS A 303 8.20 17.92 -5.16
C HIS A 303 7.77 17.49 -3.76
N LEU A 304 8.51 16.59 -3.12
CA LEU A 304 8.28 16.18 -1.73
C LEU A 304 8.29 17.42 -0.81
N VAL A 305 9.25 18.33 -0.98
CA VAL A 305 9.33 19.59 -0.23
C VAL A 305 8.29 20.62 -0.69
N ASN A 306 8.26 20.96 -1.99
CA ASN A 306 7.49 22.11 -2.46
C ASN A 306 5.98 21.85 -2.59
N THR A 307 5.59 20.58 -2.76
CA THR A 307 4.19 20.19 -2.95
C THR A 307 3.69 19.38 -1.76
N GLY A 308 4.43 18.34 -1.36
CA GLY A 308 4.06 17.45 -0.27
C GLY A 308 3.97 18.18 1.07
N LEU A 309 5.09 18.73 1.54
CA LEU A 309 5.16 19.39 2.85
C LEU A 309 4.22 20.61 2.93
N THR A 310 4.20 21.46 1.90
CA THR A 310 3.27 22.59 1.83
C THR A 310 1.81 22.13 1.86
N GLY A 311 1.50 21.01 1.19
CA GLY A 311 0.15 20.46 1.20
C GLY A 311 -0.26 19.87 2.54
N LEU A 312 0.64 19.19 3.23
CA LEU A 312 0.40 18.72 4.60
C LEU A 312 0.10 19.88 5.55
N VAL A 313 0.92 20.94 5.53
CA VAL A 313 0.69 22.14 6.37
C VAL A 313 -0.65 22.79 6.07
N THR A 314 -1.07 22.83 4.80
CA THR A 314 -2.38 23.37 4.40
C THR A 314 -3.54 22.54 4.95
N ALA A 315 -3.39 21.22 4.99
CA ALA A 315 -4.42 20.28 5.45
C ALA A 315 -4.38 20.02 6.98
N GLN A 316 -3.45 20.65 7.71
CA GLN A 316 -3.15 20.35 9.11
C GLN A 316 -4.39 20.29 10.00
N SER A 317 -5.27 21.29 9.95
CA SER A 317 -6.44 21.35 10.84
C SER A 317 -7.38 20.15 10.67
N TYR A 318 -7.55 19.68 9.43
CA TYR A 318 -8.42 18.54 9.12
C TYR A 318 -7.77 17.21 9.53
N LEU A 319 -6.47 17.07 9.25
CA LEU A 319 -5.69 15.88 9.58
C LEU A 319 -5.50 15.73 11.11
N THR A 320 -5.32 16.81 11.85
CA THR A 320 -5.25 16.78 13.32
C THR A 320 -6.61 16.49 13.96
N ALA A 321 -7.70 16.99 13.37
CA ALA A 321 -9.05 16.79 13.90
C ALA A 321 -9.61 15.38 13.66
N PHE A 322 -9.02 14.63 12.73
CA PHE A 322 -9.48 13.28 12.41
C PHE A 322 -9.11 12.29 13.52
N VAL A 323 -10.13 11.60 14.04
CA VAL A 323 -10.02 10.76 15.24
C VAL A 323 -9.20 9.49 15.02
N ASN A 324 -9.29 8.89 13.83
CA ASN A 324 -8.58 7.65 13.53
C ASN A 324 -7.16 7.96 13.07
N ASN A 325 -6.17 7.30 13.67
CA ASN A 325 -4.77 7.54 13.37
C ASN A 325 -3.95 6.24 13.46
N PRO A 326 -3.13 5.92 12.45
CA PRO A 326 -2.32 4.69 12.44
C PRO A 326 -1.05 4.79 13.30
N GLY A 327 -0.63 5.99 13.72
CA GLY A 327 0.64 6.22 14.44
C GLY A 327 0.67 5.80 15.92
N GLY A 328 -0.46 5.38 16.48
CA GLY A 328 -0.56 4.98 17.89
C GLY A 328 -0.26 6.11 18.88
N PRO A 329 0.02 5.80 20.16
CA PRO A 329 0.18 6.81 21.21
C PRO A 329 1.38 7.75 21.05
N ALA A 330 2.44 7.31 20.36
CA ALA A 330 3.67 8.09 20.17
C ALA A 330 3.55 9.15 19.07
N VAL A 331 2.54 9.02 18.19
CA VAL A 331 2.26 9.91 17.08
C VAL A 331 0.75 10.19 17.11
N PRO A 332 0.27 11.09 17.98
CA PRO A 332 -1.12 11.15 18.43
C PRO A 332 -2.18 11.49 17.38
N ASN A 333 -1.81 12.00 16.21
CA ASN A 333 -2.77 12.36 15.17
C ASN A 333 -2.24 12.10 13.75
N LEU A 334 -3.16 12.08 12.79
CA LEU A 334 -2.85 11.74 11.39
C LEU A 334 -1.90 12.75 10.73
N TYR A 335 -1.96 14.03 11.10
CA TYR A 335 -1.03 15.04 10.59
C TYR A 335 0.41 14.71 10.99
N GLU A 336 0.63 14.39 12.26
CA GLU A 336 1.95 14.01 12.76
C GLU A 336 2.42 12.69 12.13
N PHE A 337 1.53 11.73 11.93
CA PHE A 337 1.86 10.48 11.24
C PHE A 337 2.36 10.72 9.82
N LEU A 338 1.68 11.58 9.06
CA LEU A 338 2.11 11.95 7.70
C LEU A 338 3.43 12.71 7.71
N LEU A 339 3.70 13.55 8.71
CA LEU A 339 4.99 14.24 8.85
C LEU A 339 6.13 13.28 9.18
N VAL A 340 5.91 12.27 10.01
CA VAL A 340 6.90 11.21 10.29
C VAL A 340 7.23 10.46 8.99
N ARG A 341 6.22 10.05 8.23
CA ARG A 341 6.41 9.38 6.93
C ARG A 341 7.18 10.26 5.96
N TRP A 342 6.75 11.51 5.81
CA TRP A 342 7.40 12.50 4.97
C TRP A 342 8.88 12.68 5.33
N GLN A 343 9.20 12.80 6.63
CA GLN A 343 10.56 12.93 7.13
C GLN A 343 11.41 11.72 6.74
N GLN A 344 10.85 10.52 6.91
CA GLN A 344 11.52 9.26 6.59
C GLN A 344 11.79 9.14 5.09
N SER A 345 10.84 9.52 4.25
CA SER A 345 11.03 9.57 2.80
C SER A 345 12.14 10.53 2.40
N TYR A 346 12.19 11.70 3.04
CA TYR A 346 13.25 12.69 2.80
C TYR A 346 14.64 12.13 3.14
N GLU A 347 14.75 11.41 4.25
CA GLU A 347 16.00 10.78 4.71
C GLU A 347 16.39 9.59 3.85
N ASN A 348 15.47 8.67 3.58
CA ASN A 348 15.71 7.45 2.81
C ASN A 348 16.15 7.74 1.37
N LEU A 349 15.59 8.78 0.76
CA LEU A 349 15.98 9.20 -0.60
C LEU A 349 17.24 10.08 -0.62
N GLY A 350 17.80 10.43 0.54
CA GLY A 350 18.96 11.31 0.63
C GLY A 350 18.70 12.71 0.09
N CYS A 351 17.47 13.23 0.25
CA CYS A 351 17.03 14.49 -0.36
C CYS A 351 17.89 15.70 0.04
N ALA A 352 18.53 15.66 1.22
CA ALA A 352 19.46 16.70 1.63
C ALA A 352 20.61 16.92 0.64
N GLY A 353 21.14 15.83 0.07
CA GLY A 353 22.23 15.90 -0.91
C GLY A 353 21.79 16.48 -2.26
N TYR A 354 20.56 16.16 -2.70
CA TYR A 354 20.02 16.67 -3.96
C TYR A 354 19.61 18.14 -3.88
N LEU A 355 19.09 18.57 -2.73
CA LEU A 355 18.51 19.90 -2.56
C LEU A 355 19.44 20.89 -1.86
N ASN A 356 20.54 20.43 -1.27
CA ASN A 356 21.38 21.20 -0.35
C ASN A 356 20.51 21.90 0.73
N LEU A 357 19.57 21.14 1.27
CA LEU A 357 18.58 21.58 2.25
C LEU A 357 18.61 20.58 3.40
N THR A 358 18.70 21.05 4.64
CA THR A 358 18.53 20.16 5.79
C THR A 358 17.08 19.72 5.89
N ASN A 359 16.82 18.54 6.46
CA ASN A 359 15.46 18.05 6.64
C ASN A 359 14.58 19.13 7.33
N PRO A 360 13.53 19.65 6.67
CA PRO A 360 12.68 20.70 7.21
C PRO A 360 11.70 20.19 8.26
N VAL A 361 11.53 18.87 8.41
CA VAL A 361 10.72 18.27 9.47
C VAL A 361 11.66 17.69 10.51
N THR A 362 11.49 18.11 11.76
CA THR A 362 12.28 17.59 12.89
C THR A 362 11.35 17.06 13.97
N ILE A 363 11.69 15.88 14.49
CA ILE A 363 11.00 15.26 15.63
C ILE A 363 11.87 15.47 16.86
N ALA A 364 11.37 16.26 17.82
CA ALA A 364 12.07 16.49 19.07
C ALA A 364 11.95 15.26 20.00
N PRO A 365 12.90 15.08 20.94
CA PRO A 365 12.76 14.10 22.02
C PRO A 365 11.44 14.32 22.77
N GLY A 366 10.57 13.30 22.80
CA GLY A 366 9.22 13.40 23.37
C GLY A 366 8.08 13.58 22.36
N GLY A 367 8.37 13.54 21.05
CA GLY A 367 7.35 13.45 19.99
C GLY A 367 6.85 14.79 19.44
N ASN A 368 7.41 15.93 19.89
CA ASN A 368 7.02 17.23 19.33
C ASN A 368 7.60 17.38 17.91
N ILE A 369 6.73 17.44 16.90
CA ILE A 369 7.14 17.65 15.52
C ILE A 369 7.19 19.15 15.21
N SER A 370 8.27 19.62 14.61
CA SER A 370 8.39 20.98 14.10
C SER A 370 8.69 21.00 12.61
N VAL A 371 8.07 21.95 11.90
CA VAL A 371 8.17 22.12 10.46
C VAL A 371 8.78 23.49 10.14
N ALA A 372 9.92 23.49 9.47
CA ALA A 372 10.59 24.68 8.96
C ALA A 372 10.41 24.76 7.44
N LEU A 373 9.34 25.41 6.99
CA LEU A 373 9.13 25.59 5.55
C LEU A 373 10.30 26.41 4.96
N PRO A 374 10.99 25.90 3.93
CA PRO A 374 12.03 26.68 3.27
C PRO A 374 11.37 27.94 2.67
N LEU A 375 12.03 29.10 2.83
CA LEU A 375 11.65 30.30 2.08
C LEU A 375 11.63 29.91 0.61
N GLN A 376 10.53 30.20 -0.10
CA GLN A 376 10.41 29.93 -1.54
C GLN A 376 11.66 30.45 -2.25
N GLN A 377 12.58 29.56 -2.60
CA GLN A 377 13.67 29.91 -3.50
C GLN A 377 13.01 30.04 -4.87
N THR A 378 12.78 31.27 -5.29
CA THR A 378 12.57 31.58 -6.72
C THR A 378 13.77 31.01 -7.47
N ARG A 379 13.66 29.78 -7.99
CA ARG A 379 14.58 29.30 -9.01
C ARG A 379 14.31 30.14 -10.25
N VAL A 380 15.21 31.08 -10.53
CA VAL A 380 15.37 31.63 -11.86
C VAL A 380 15.86 30.46 -12.72
N TYR A 381 15.02 30.01 -13.64
CA TYR A 381 15.36 29.00 -14.64
C TYR A 381 16.40 29.52 -15.62
#